data_AF-A0A946DD13-F1
#
_entry.id   AF-A0A946DD13-F1
#
_cell.length_a   1.000
_cell.length_b   1.000
_cell.length_c   1.000
_cell.angle_alpha   90.00
_cell.angle_beta   90.00
_cell.angle_gamma   90.00
#
_symmetry.space_group_name_H-M   'P 1'
#
loop_
_entity.id
_entity.type
_entity.pdbx_description
1 polymer ?
#
loop_
_entity_poly.entity_id
_entity_poly.type
_entity_poly.pdbx_seq_one_letter_code
_entity_poly.pdbx_strand_id
1 'polypeptide(L)'
;MKSSYLLIIVVIVTAALSLGWFFDEKKPISLVSPLQVPDNIDYYLSNINYKSMNLQGSLHYHLQSPLLQHYIQEDASKIQQPVIQFNGDKSTWFIQSESALLKHENDQFELRQQVELKRNSQQPMLVKTDLMYLKPRQNLVQIPMHMTVTTTNVNLQAASAELDMNQNTYKFKRVKAIYQQDKS
;
A
#
# COMPACT_ATOMS: atom_id res chain seq x y z
N MET A 1 -42.50 31.10 66.04
CA MET A 1 -41.16 31.30 65.45
C MET A 1 -40.61 30.08 64.70
N LYS A 2 -40.91 28.81 65.06
CA LYS A 2 -40.35 27.62 64.37
C LYS A 2 -40.92 27.31 62.98
N SER A 3 -42.19 27.67 62.71
CA SER A 3 -42.88 27.38 61.44
C SER A 3 -42.34 28.20 60.25
N SER A 4 -41.87 29.44 60.49
CA SER A 4 -41.31 30.29 59.42
C SER A 4 -39.98 29.78 58.88
N TYR A 5 -39.16 29.12 59.71
CA TYR A 5 -37.88 28.55 59.28
C TYR A 5 -38.07 27.29 58.43
N LEU A 6 -39.09 26.48 58.73
CA LEU A 6 -39.44 25.31 57.92
C LEU A 6 -39.88 25.71 56.51
N LEU A 7 -40.68 26.78 56.38
CA LEU A 7 -41.09 27.31 55.07
C LEU A 7 -39.89 27.81 54.25
N ILE A 8 -38.94 28.50 54.87
CA ILE A 8 -37.73 28.99 54.19
C ILE A 8 -36.86 27.83 53.72
N ILE A 9 -36.68 26.79 54.54
CA ILE A 9 -35.90 25.60 54.16
C ILE A 9 -36.54 24.89 52.97
N VAL A 10 -37.86 24.72 52.96
CA VAL A 10 -38.57 24.10 51.85
C VAL A 10 -38.36 24.89 50.55
N VAL A 11 -38.49 26.23 50.61
CA VAL A 11 -38.26 27.10 49.45
C VAL A 11 -36.84 26.96 48.90
N ILE A 12 -35.83 26.95 49.78
CA ILE A 12 -34.42 26.80 49.38
C ILE A 12 -34.17 25.44 48.74
N VAL A 13 -34.72 24.36 49.28
CA VAL A 13 -34.57 23.00 48.71
C VAL A 13 -35.24 22.93 47.34
N THR A 14 -36.46 23.46 47.19
CA THR A 14 -37.13 23.50 45.88
C THR A 14 -36.37 24.35 44.86
N ALA A 15 -35.80 25.48 45.28
CA ALA A 15 -34.99 26.32 44.39
C ALA A 15 -33.71 25.59 43.95
N ALA A 16 -33.01 24.93 44.89
CA ALA A 16 -31.82 24.15 44.58
C ALA A 16 -32.09 22.98 43.61
N LEU A 17 -33.20 22.26 43.80
CA LEU A 17 -33.61 21.19 42.89
C LEU A 17 -34.00 21.71 41.50
N SER A 18 -34.70 22.83 41.45
CA SER A 18 -35.11 23.46 40.17
C SER A 18 -33.91 23.95 39.37
N LEU A 19 -32.91 24.54 40.04
CA LEU A 19 -31.67 24.97 39.40
C LEU A 19 -30.88 23.77 38.86
N GLY A 20 -30.82 22.66 39.60
CA GLY A 20 -30.16 21.44 39.12
C GLY A 20 -30.77 20.88 37.82
N TRP A 21 -32.09 20.97 37.67
CA TRP A 21 -32.78 20.55 36.44
C TRP A 21 -32.62 21.53 35.29
N PHE A 22 -32.58 22.84 35.57
CA PHE A 22 -32.48 23.87 34.54
C PHE A 22 -31.06 23.99 33.96
N PHE A 23 -30.04 23.65 34.75
CA PHE A 23 -28.63 23.71 34.33
C PHE A 23 -28.07 22.38 33.81
N ASP A 24 -28.87 21.31 33.75
CA ASP A 24 -28.51 20.07 33.03
C ASP A 24 -28.72 20.24 31.52
N GLU A 25 -28.22 21.33 30.95
CA GLU A 25 -27.99 21.43 29.51
C GLU A 25 -26.83 20.51 29.18
N LYS A 26 -27.14 19.24 28.94
CA LYS A 26 -26.25 18.32 28.25
C LYS A 26 -25.99 18.94 26.89
N LYS A 27 -24.91 19.73 26.78
CA LYS A 27 -24.40 20.21 25.50
C LYS A 27 -24.37 18.98 24.60
N PRO A 28 -25.17 18.93 23.52
CA PRO A 28 -25.10 17.81 22.61
C PRO A 28 -23.63 17.73 22.24
N ILE A 29 -22.99 16.62 22.59
CA ILE A 29 -21.68 16.30 22.06
C ILE A 29 -21.94 16.36 20.57
N SER A 30 -21.39 17.37 19.89
CA SER A 30 -21.38 17.41 18.44
C SER A 30 -20.59 16.17 18.06
N LEU A 31 -21.30 15.07 17.86
CA LEU A 31 -20.77 13.87 17.24
C LEU A 31 -20.25 14.39 15.92
N VAL A 32 -18.93 14.51 15.83
CA VAL A 32 -18.24 14.73 14.56
C VAL A 32 -18.92 13.76 13.61
N SER A 33 -19.51 14.26 12.52
CA SER A 33 -20.19 13.41 11.55
C SER A 33 -19.32 12.18 11.33
N PRO A 34 -19.84 10.95 11.52
CA PRO A 34 -19.03 9.76 11.39
C PRO A 34 -18.28 9.85 10.07
N LEU A 35 -16.96 9.66 10.12
CA LEU A 35 -16.13 9.61 8.93
C LEU A 35 -16.86 8.71 7.93
N GLN A 36 -17.23 9.26 6.78
CA GLN A 36 -17.86 8.50 5.71
C GLN A 36 -16.78 7.60 5.11
N VAL A 37 -16.50 6.49 5.78
CA VAL A 37 -15.69 5.41 5.24
C VAL A 37 -16.61 4.63 4.30
N PRO A 38 -16.23 4.41 3.04
CA PRO A 38 -16.99 3.55 2.15
C PRO A 38 -17.26 2.19 2.82
N ASP A 39 -18.51 1.72 2.79
CA ASP A 39 -18.92 0.47 3.45
C ASP A 39 -18.18 -0.79 2.94
N ASN A 40 -17.45 -0.67 1.83
CA ASN A 40 -16.63 -1.74 1.26
C ASN A 40 -15.18 -1.76 1.75
N ILE A 41 -14.76 -0.83 2.62
CA ILE A 41 -13.41 -0.80 3.21
C ILE A 41 -13.50 -1.18 4.69
N ASP A 42 -12.92 -2.32 5.07
CA ASP A 42 -12.83 -2.76 6.48
C ASP A 42 -11.60 -2.21 7.20
N TYR A 43 -10.48 -2.00 6.49
CA TYR A 43 -9.28 -1.38 7.05
C TYR A 43 -8.46 -0.59 6.04
N TYR A 44 -7.69 0.35 6.58
CA TYR A 44 -6.63 1.05 5.87
C TYR A 44 -5.38 1.12 6.73
N LEU A 45 -4.22 1.18 6.07
CA LEU A 45 -2.91 1.32 6.70
C LEU A 45 -2.22 2.53 6.09
N SER A 46 -1.71 3.44 6.92
CA SER A 46 -0.94 4.61 6.49
C SER A 46 0.54 4.45 6.81
N ASN A 47 1.43 4.96 5.95
CA ASN A 47 2.89 4.93 6.12
C ASN A 47 3.43 3.52 6.42
N ILE A 48 3.06 2.60 5.55
CA ILE A 48 3.23 1.17 5.73
C ILE A 48 4.69 0.79 5.54
N ASN A 49 5.15 -0.11 6.40
CA ASN A 49 6.44 -0.75 6.34
C ASN A 49 6.23 -2.24 6.62
N TYR A 50 5.93 -3.00 5.57
CA TYR A 50 5.52 -4.41 5.64
C TYR A 50 6.66 -5.34 5.22
N LYS A 51 7.03 -6.29 6.08
CA LYS A 51 8.06 -7.29 5.80
C LYS A 51 7.43 -8.67 5.72
N SER A 52 7.54 -9.31 4.56
CA SER A 52 7.15 -10.70 4.38
C SER A 52 8.34 -11.61 4.63
N MET A 53 8.12 -12.71 5.36
CA MET A 53 9.13 -13.72 5.64
C MET A 53 8.85 -14.98 4.82
N ASN A 54 9.91 -15.66 4.38
CA ASN A 54 9.78 -16.98 3.76
C ASN A 54 9.57 -18.08 4.82
N LEU A 55 9.41 -19.33 4.39
CA LEU A 55 9.20 -20.48 5.28
C LEU A 55 10.37 -20.74 6.24
N GLN A 56 11.56 -20.21 5.95
CA GLN A 56 12.75 -20.30 6.81
C GLN A 56 12.86 -19.12 7.79
N GLY A 57 11.88 -18.21 7.82
CA GLY A 57 11.90 -17.01 8.66
C GLY A 57 12.84 -15.90 8.17
N SER A 58 13.38 -16.03 6.96
CA SER A 58 14.22 -14.99 6.35
C SER A 58 13.37 -13.98 5.58
N LEU A 59 13.81 -12.72 5.51
CA LEU A 59 13.11 -11.67 4.77
C LEU A 59 12.98 -12.05 3.29
N HIS A 60 11.73 -12.20 2.83
CA HIS A 60 11.41 -12.49 1.44
C HIS A 60 11.28 -11.20 0.63
N TYR A 61 10.41 -10.29 1.07
CA TYR A 61 10.31 -8.96 0.49
C TYR A 61 9.89 -7.92 1.52
N HIS A 62 10.17 -6.67 1.21
CA HIS A 62 9.80 -5.50 1.99
C HIS A 62 8.97 -4.56 1.12
N LEU A 63 7.75 -4.26 1.55
CA LEU A 63 6.83 -3.30 0.93
C LEU A 63 6.77 -2.02 1.76
N GLN A 64 6.92 -0.89 1.10
CA GLN A 64 6.68 0.43 1.66
C GLN A 64 5.65 1.17 0.82
N SER A 65 4.75 1.91 1.46
CA SER A 65 3.73 2.70 0.77
C SER A 65 3.11 3.74 1.72
N PRO A 66 2.69 4.92 1.22
CA PRO A 66 1.93 5.88 2.01
C PRO A 66 0.56 5.37 2.46
N LEU A 67 -0.13 4.57 1.65
CA LEU A 67 -1.51 4.14 1.91
C LEU A 67 -1.85 2.80 1.25
N LEU A 68 -2.52 1.94 2.02
CA LEU A 68 -3.16 0.71 1.57
C LEU A 68 -4.58 0.70 2.12
N GLN A 69 -5.53 0.37 1.27
CA GLN A 69 -6.93 0.18 1.64
C GLN A 69 -7.35 -1.21 1.19
N HIS A 70 -7.92 -1.97 2.10
CA HIS A 70 -8.48 -3.27 1.78
C HIS A 70 -9.96 -3.13 1.46
N TYR A 71 -10.39 -3.84 0.43
CA TYR A 71 -11.74 -3.82 -0.08
C TYR A 71 -12.34 -5.22 0.07
N ILE A 72 -13.40 -5.33 0.88
CA ILE A 72 -13.98 -6.61 1.30
C ILE A 72 -14.59 -7.35 0.10
N GLN A 73 -15.30 -6.64 -0.77
CA GLN A 73 -16.04 -7.25 -1.88
C GLN A 73 -15.11 -7.79 -2.96
N GLU A 74 -14.00 -7.11 -3.21
CA GLU A 74 -13.01 -7.46 -4.22
C GLU A 74 -11.93 -8.43 -3.72
N ASP A 75 -11.89 -8.73 -2.42
CA ASP A 75 -10.80 -9.47 -1.76
C ASP A 75 -9.41 -8.96 -2.22
N ALA A 76 -9.27 -7.64 -2.17
CA ALA A 76 -8.11 -6.96 -2.74
C ALA A 76 -7.72 -5.72 -1.96
N SER A 77 -6.42 -5.40 -1.99
CA SER A 77 -5.88 -4.18 -1.41
C SER A 77 -5.40 -3.23 -2.50
N LYS A 78 -5.89 -2.00 -2.50
CA LYS A 78 -5.35 -0.90 -3.30
C LYS A 78 -4.21 -0.24 -2.55
N ILE A 79 -3.07 -0.07 -3.20
CA ILE A 79 -1.82 0.41 -2.60
C ILE A 79 -1.33 1.60 -3.43
N GLN A 80 -1.10 2.73 -2.77
CA GLN A 80 -0.59 3.94 -3.42
C GLN A 80 0.93 3.94 -3.41
N GLN A 81 1.54 4.30 -4.54
CA GLN A 81 2.99 4.49 -4.66
C GLN A 81 3.84 3.40 -3.97
N PRO A 82 3.60 2.11 -4.26
CA PRO A 82 4.33 1.04 -3.60
C PRO A 82 5.81 1.05 -4.01
N VAL A 83 6.68 0.76 -3.05
CA VAL A 83 8.07 0.37 -3.27
C VAL A 83 8.27 -1.01 -2.68
N ILE A 84 8.61 -1.99 -3.53
CA ILE A 84 8.79 -3.39 -3.15
C ILE A 84 10.26 -3.77 -3.37
N GLN A 85 10.91 -4.23 -2.31
CA GLN A 85 12.30 -4.68 -2.34
C GLN A 85 12.39 -6.19 -2.12
N PHE A 86 13.13 -6.87 -3.00
CA PHE A 86 13.53 -8.27 -2.82
C PHE A 86 15.05 -8.36 -2.68
N ASN A 87 15.51 -9.00 -1.62
CA ASN A 87 16.93 -9.24 -1.39
C ASN A 87 17.28 -10.68 -1.78
N GLY A 88 18.20 -10.83 -2.74
CA GLY A 88 18.84 -12.10 -3.04
C GLY A 88 20.35 -12.01 -2.82
N ASP A 89 21.05 -13.14 -2.89
CA ASP A 89 22.48 -13.24 -2.54
C ASP A 89 23.38 -12.33 -3.40
N LYS A 90 23.06 -12.18 -4.70
CA LYS A 90 23.90 -11.46 -5.68
C LYS A 90 23.27 -10.16 -6.19
N SER A 91 22.01 -9.92 -5.87
CA SER A 91 21.26 -8.80 -6.43
C SER A 91 20.11 -8.41 -5.53
N THR A 92 19.87 -7.10 -5.44
CA THR A 92 18.65 -6.55 -4.86
C THR A 92 17.75 -6.05 -5.98
N TRP A 93 16.47 -6.40 -5.92
CA TRP A 93 15.46 -5.92 -6.85
C TRP A 93 14.57 -4.89 -6.18
N PHE A 94 14.27 -3.81 -6.90
CA PHE A 94 13.34 -2.79 -6.50
C PHE A 94 12.24 -2.68 -7.56
N ILE A 95 10.99 -2.66 -7.12
CA ILE A 95 9.82 -2.47 -7.97
C ILE A 95 9.04 -1.29 -7.42
N GLN A 96 8.73 -0.32 -8.26
CA GLN A 96 7.90 0.83 -7.90
C GLN A 96 6.89 1.17 -8.99
N SER A 97 5.81 1.86 -8.62
CA SER A 97 4.76 2.31 -9.54
C SER A 97 3.92 3.41 -8.88
N GLU A 98 3.01 4.06 -9.60
CA GLU A 98 2.05 5.00 -8.99
C GLU A 98 0.97 4.29 -8.16
N SER A 99 0.57 3.10 -8.58
CA SER A 99 -0.48 2.33 -7.89
C SER A 99 -0.29 0.83 -8.07
N ALA A 100 -0.70 0.06 -7.06
CA ALA A 100 -0.86 -1.37 -7.20
C ALA A 100 -2.20 -1.87 -6.65
N LEU A 101 -2.68 -2.95 -7.24
CA LEU A 101 -3.76 -3.77 -6.71
C LEU A 101 -3.16 -5.11 -6.28
N LEU A 102 -3.20 -5.43 -4.99
CA LEU A 102 -2.87 -6.75 -4.47
C LEU A 102 -4.14 -7.60 -4.44
N LYS A 103 -4.19 -8.66 -5.23
CA LYS A 103 -5.26 -9.67 -5.20
C LYS A 103 -4.88 -10.78 -4.22
N HIS A 104 -5.68 -10.98 -3.17
CA HIS A 104 -5.33 -11.93 -2.10
C HIS A 104 -5.52 -13.38 -2.52
N GLU A 105 -6.53 -13.68 -3.34
CA GLU A 105 -6.84 -15.01 -3.88
C GLU A 105 -5.62 -15.76 -4.45
N ASN A 106 -4.72 -15.03 -5.12
CA ASN A 106 -3.58 -15.60 -5.83
C ASN A 106 -2.25 -14.96 -5.42
N ASP A 107 -2.24 -14.04 -4.45
CA ASP A 107 -1.07 -13.28 -4.02
C ASP A 107 -0.35 -12.68 -5.24
N GLN A 108 -1.07 -11.82 -5.95
CA GLN A 108 -0.56 -11.15 -7.14
C GLN A 108 -0.72 -9.64 -7.01
N PHE A 109 0.40 -8.95 -7.16
CA PHE A 109 0.40 -7.51 -7.37
C PHE A 109 0.19 -7.22 -8.85
N GLU A 110 -0.77 -6.38 -9.15
CA GLU A 110 -0.91 -5.69 -10.42
C GLU A 110 -0.45 -4.24 -10.23
N LEU A 111 0.76 -3.93 -10.68
CA LEU A 111 1.36 -2.59 -10.61
C LEU A 111 1.05 -1.82 -11.89
N ARG A 112 0.64 -0.56 -11.74
CA ARG A 112 0.13 0.26 -12.84
C ARG A 112 0.73 1.65 -12.82
N GLN A 113 1.00 2.15 -14.03
CA GLN A 113 1.52 3.49 -14.36
C GLN A 113 2.93 3.72 -13.82
N GLN A 114 3.84 4.14 -14.72
CA GLN A 114 5.23 4.45 -14.38
C GLN A 114 5.91 3.33 -13.59
N VAL A 115 5.68 2.09 -14.01
CA VAL A 115 6.23 0.92 -13.32
C VAL A 115 7.71 0.81 -13.66
N GLU A 116 8.55 0.82 -12.63
CA GLU A 116 9.99 0.62 -12.76
C GLU A 116 10.42 -0.63 -11.98
N LEU A 117 11.12 -1.53 -12.66
CA LEU A 117 11.81 -2.67 -12.06
C LEU A 117 13.31 -2.44 -12.22
N LYS A 118 14.02 -2.35 -11.10
CA LYS A 118 15.47 -2.13 -11.05
C LYS A 118 16.16 -3.33 -10.41
N ARG A 119 17.17 -3.86 -11.09
CA ARG A 119 18.14 -4.81 -10.53
C ARG A 119 19.41 -4.05 -10.14
N ASN A 120 19.69 -3.99 -8.85
CA ASN A 120 20.98 -3.55 -8.33
C ASN A 120 21.89 -4.76 -8.19
N SER A 121 22.90 -4.83 -9.06
CA SER A 121 23.98 -5.83 -9.04
C SER A 121 25.20 -5.27 -9.78
N GLN A 122 26.23 -6.08 -9.97
CA GLN A 122 27.37 -5.72 -10.85
C GLN A 122 26.94 -5.45 -12.30
N GLN A 123 25.81 -6.01 -12.73
CA GLN A 123 25.21 -5.79 -14.05
C GLN A 123 23.82 -5.17 -13.87
N PRO A 124 23.74 -3.85 -13.65
CA PRO A 124 22.47 -3.19 -13.39
C PRO A 124 21.52 -3.31 -14.57
N MET A 125 20.23 -3.40 -14.26
CA MET A 125 19.16 -3.44 -15.24
C MET A 125 18.01 -2.57 -14.76
N LEU A 126 17.42 -1.81 -15.67
CA LEU A 126 16.22 -1.02 -15.46
C LEU A 126 15.18 -1.38 -16.52
N VAL A 127 13.99 -1.77 -16.07
CA VAL A 127 12.83 -2.00 -16.93
C VAL A 127 11.80 -0.93 -16.61
N LYS A 128 11.26 -0.26 -17.64
CA LYS A 128 10.14 0.68 -17.51
C LYS A 128 8.96 0.23 -18.36
N THR A 129 7.76 0.27 -17.80
CA THR A 129 6.49 -0.10 -18.43
C THR A 129 5.31 0.55 -17.70
N ASP A 130 4.07 0.36 -18.17
CA ASP A 130 2.87 0.86 -17.51
C ASP A 130 2.07 -0.22 -16.78
N LEU A 131 2.37 -1.51 -16.99
CA LEU A 131 1.69 -2.63 -16.34
C LEU A 131 2.67 -3.77 -16.05
N MET A 132 2.65 -4.24 -14.81
CA MET A 132 3.44 -5.39 -14.37
C MET A 132 2.63 -6.25 -13.41
N TYR A 133 2.70 -7.56 -13.61
CA TYR A 133 2.22 -8.55 -12.65
C TYR A 133 3.40 -9.11 -11.88
N LEU A 134 3.31 -9.10 -10.56
CA LEU A 134 4.31 -9.67 -9.65
C LEU A 134 3.64 -10.73 -8.78
N LYS A 135 4.20 -11.95 -8.80
CA LYS A 135 3.82 -13.06 -7.92
C LYS A 135 4.97 -13.32 -6.95
N PRO A 136 4.97 -12.71 -5.75
CA PRO A 136 6.11 -12.78 -4.83
C PRO A 136 6.40 -14.23 -4.42
N ARG A 137 5.40 -15.06 -4.12
CA ARG A 137 5.62 -16.50 -3.79
C ARG A 137 6.42 -17.27 -4.85
N GLN A 138 6.32 -16.88 -6.11
CA GLN A 138 7.02 -17.50 -7.24
C GLN A 138 8.28 -16.73 -7.65
N ASN A 139 8.53 -15.55 -7.09
CA ASN A 139 9.53 -14.59 -7.54
C ASN A 139 9.46 -14.36 -9.06
N LEU A 140 8.23 -14.30 -9.57
CA LEU A 140 7.91 -14.21 -11.00
C LEU A 140 7.34 -12.83 -11.31
N VAL A 141 7.88 -12.21 -12.35
CA VAL A 141 7.38 -10.97 -12.93
C VAL A 141 6.92 -11.22 -14.36
N GLN A 142 5.73 -10.75 -14.68
CA GLN A 142 5.17 -10.80 -16.04
C GLN A 142 4.81 -9.38 -16.48
N ILE A 143 5.24 -9.03 -17.68
CA ILE A 143 5.00 -7.72 -18.27
C ILE A 143 4.29 -7.97 -19.60
N PRO A 144 2.95 -7.81 -19.67
CA PRO A 144 2.16 -8.20 -20.84
C PRO A 144 2.14 -7.12 -21.94
N MET A 145 2.86 -6.02 -21.76
CA MET A 145 2.83 -4.87 -22.65
C MET A 145 4.23 -4.33 -22.96
N HIS A 146 4.27 -3.30 -23.80
CA HIS A 146 5.51 -2.67 -24.22
C HIS A 146 6.34 -2.20 -23.03
N MET A 147 7.66 -2.39 -23.14
CA MET A 147 8.63 -1.95 -22.16
C MET A 147 9.94 -1.52 -22.81
N THR A 148 10.67 -0.69 -22.10
CA THR A 148 12.09 -0.41 -22.36
C THR A 148 12.93 -1.10 -21.30
N VAL A 149 14.00 -1.78 -21.71
CA VAL A 149 15.00 -2.33 -20.79
C VAL A 149 16.35 -1.71 -21.10
N THR A 150 16.97 -1.16 -20.07
CA THR A 150 18.29 -0.55 -20.13
C THR A 150 19.24 -1.34 -19.24
N THR A 151 20.35 -1.77 -19.81
CA THR A 151 21.51 -2.33 -19.09
C THR A 151 22.72 -1.44 -19.38
N THR A 152 23.90 -1.79 -18.89
CA THR A 152 25.14 -1.03 -19.14
C THR A 152 25.43 -0.83 -20.63
N ASN A 153 25.21 -1.87 -21.45
CA ASN A 153 25.70 -1.89 -22.85
C ASN A 153 24.56 -1.92 -23.88
N VAL A 154 23.32 -2.13 -23.42
CA VAL A 154 22.18 -2.43 -24.29
C VAL A 154 20.96 -1.65 -23.83
N ASN A 155 20.32 -0.96 -24.78
CA ASN A 155 18.96 -0.49 -24.65
C ASN A 155 18.06 -1.30 -25.59
N LEU A 156 17.02 -1.93 -25.06
CA LEU A 156 16.10 -2.75 -25.83
C LEU A 156 14.65 -2.34 -25.57
N GLN A 157 13.82 -2.55 -26.58
CA GLN A 157 12.37 -2.49 -26.50
C GLN A 157 11.81 -3.89 -26.70
N ALA A 158 10.80 -4.26 -25.92
CA ALA A 158 10.10 -5.54 -26.03
C ALA A 158 8.59 -5.34 -25.91
N ALA A 159 7.80 -6.20 -26.56
CA ALA A 159 6.34 -6.13 -26.51
C ALA A 159 5.76 -6.85 -25.28
N SER A 160 6.50 -7.81 -24.71
CA SER A 160 6.14 -8.49 -23.46
C SER A 160 7.37 -9.19 -22.88
N ALA A 161 7.34 -9.49 -21.59
CA ALA A 161 8.40 -10.22 -20.91
C ALA A 161 7.89 -11.09 -19.77
N GLU A 162 8.68 -12.12 -19.47
CA GLU A 162 8.58 -12.91 -18.25
C GLU A 162 9.96 -13.01 -17.62
N LEU A 163 10.04 -12.75 -16.31
CA LEU A 163 11.29 -12.69 -15.56
C LEU A 163 11.14 -13.55 -14.30
N ASP A 164 11.99 -14.57 -14.18
CA ASP A 164 12.15 -15.34 -12.95
C ASP A 164 13.35 -14.77 -12.18
N MET A 165 13.08 -14.17 -11.03
CA MET A 165 14.09 -13.51 -10.21
C MET A 165 14.97 -14.49 -9.42
N ASN A 166 14.50 -15.72 -9.16
CA ASN A 166 15.32 -16.76 -8.52
C ASN A 166 16.37 -17.29 -9.48
N GLN A 167 15.95 -17.58 -10.71
CA GLN A 167 16.80 -18.18 -11.74
C GLN A 167 17.58 -17.13 -12.54
N ASN A 168 17.35 -15.84 -12.30
CA ASN A 168 17.85 -14.73 -13.11
C ASN A 168 17.63 -14.95 -14.62
N THR A 169 16.48 -15.54 -14.97
CA THR A 169 16.13 -15.88 -16.35
C THR A 169 15.10 -14.90 -16.87
N TYR A 170 15.35 -14.35 -18.06
CA TYR A 170 14.51 -13.34 -18.70
C TYR A 170 14.11 -13.79 -20.10
N LYS A 171 12.81 -13.78 -20.39
CA LYS A 171 12.26 -14.10 -21.71
C LYS A 171 11.54 -12.88 -22.24
N PHE A 172 12.07 -12.27 -23.30
CA PHE A 172 11.45 -11.15 -24.00
C PHE A 172 10.82 -11.63 -25.32
N LYS A 173 9.69 -11.05 -25.72
CA LYS A 173 9.06 -11.31 -27.02
C LYS A 173 9.01 -10.04 -27.85
N ARG A 174 9.20 -10.19 -29.17
CA ARG A 174 9.21 -9.10 -30.18
C ARG A 174 10.17 -7.97 -29.78
N VAL A 175 11.47 -8.27 -29.86
CA VAL A 175 12.53 -7.42 -29.33
C VAL A 175 13.14 -6.56 -30.45
N LYS A 176 13.42 -5.30 -30.13
CA LYS A 176 14.30 -4.41 -30.91
C LYS A 176 15.41 -3.90 -29.98
N ALA A 177 16.68 -4.15 -30.31
CA ALA A 177 17.82 -3.78 -29.47
C ALA A 177 18.76 -2.80 -30.17
N ILE A 178 19.31 -1.86 -29.41
CA ILE A 178 20.36 -0.93 -29.82
C ILE A 178 21.55 -1.15 -28.89
N TYR A 179 22.70 -1.49 -29.46
CA TYR A 179 23.96 -1.67 -28.74
C TYR A 179 24.71 -0.35 -28.71
N GLN A 180 25.18 0.06 -27.54
CA GLN A 180 26.17 1.12 -27.42
C GLN A 180 27.54 0.46 -27.38
N GLN A 181 28.31 0.66 -28.45
CA GLN A 181 29.69 0.19 -28.52
C GLN A 181 30.56 1.21 -27.78
N ASP A 182 31.20 0.80 -26.69
CA ASP A 182 32.18 1.65 -26.02
C ASP A 182 33.30 1.96 -27.01
N LYS A 183 33.58 3.25 -27.23
CA LYS A 183 34.81 3.66 -27.89
C LYS A 183 35.95 3.29 -26.94
N SER A 184 36.68 2.23 -27.28
CA SER A 184 37.97 1.90 -26.66
C SER A 184 38.97 3.02 -26.82
#